data_AF-A0A934D4T5-F1
#
_entry.id   AF-A0A934D4T5-F1
#
_cell.length_a   1.000
_cell.length_b   1.000
_cell.length_c   1.000
_cell.angle_alpha   90.00
_cell.angle_beta   90.00
_cell.angle_gamma   90.00
#
_symmetry.space_group_name_H-M   'P 1'
#
loop_
_entity.id
_entity.type
_entity.pdbx_description
1 polymer ?
#
loop_
_entity_poly.entity_id
_entity_poly.type
_entity_poly.pdbx_seq_one_letter_code
_entity_poly.pdbx_strand_id
1 'polypeptide(L)'
;MNKKLVGIGLAIVLVLTIGLVAYTFIPPKKSAKPTVTEETVPQDIETLSPSVQVTVSKSKVKDNTVVLSVLGLASKYTSVAYELSYETQGIIQGATSKPLDIGGKDSFVRDDIYLGTCSRNVCRPHSGVKSVSLVLEFISLSGKKSQFSKDFDL
;
A
#
# COMPACT_ATOMS: atom_id res chain seq x y z
N MET A 1 15.09 -65.16 34.18
CA MET A 1 14.58 -63.89 33.61
C MET A 1 14.09 -63.01 34.75
N ASN A 2 14.77 -61.91 35.04
CA ASN A 2 14.47 -61.09 36.22
C ASN A 2 13.18 -60.28 35.99
N LYS A 3 12.10 -60.64 36.69
CA LYS A 3 10.79 -59.96 36.60
C LYS A 3 10.88 -58.43 36.79
N LYS A 4 11.87 -57.95 37.54
CA LYS A 4 12.17 -56.51 37.73
C LYS A 4 12.71 -55.83 36.45
N LEU A 5 13.58 -56.51 35.69
CA LEU A 5 14.13 -56.00 34.42
C LEU A 5 13.07 -56.00 33.31
N VAL A 6 12.18 -57.00 33.30
CA VAL A 6 11.04 -57.06 32.35
C VAL A 6 10.02 -55.94 32.63
N GLY A 7 9.73 -55.66 33.91
CA GLY A 7 8.82 -54.58 34.29
C GLY A 7 9.34 -53.18 33.94
N ILE A 8 10.65 -52.94 34.10
CA ILE A 8 11.29 -51.66 33.73
C ILE A 8 11.30 -51.49 32.20
N GLY A 9 11.61 -52.56 31.45
CA GLY A 9 11.56 -52.53 29.99
C GLY A 9 10.17 -52.18 29.45
N LEU A 10 9.11 -52.77 30.02
CA LEU A 10 7.74 -52.50 29.61
C LEU A 10 7.33 -51.05 29.92
N ALA A 11 7.73 -50.52 31.08
CA ALA A 11 7.43 -49.13 31.46
C ALA A 11 8.10 -48.11 30.52
N ILE A 12 9.35 -48.35 30.11
CA ILE A 12 10.07 -47.46 29.18
C ILE A 12 9.41 -47.48 27.80
N VAL A 13 9.04 -48.66 27.30
CA VAL A 13 8.33 -48.79 26.01
C VAL A 13 7.00 -48.06 26.04
N LEU A 14 6.27 -48.13 27.15
CA LEU A 14 4.96 -47.49 27.29
C LEU A 14 5.06 -45.95 27.35
N VAL A 15 6.11 -45.40 27.97
CA VAL A 15 6.37 -43.96 27.97
C VAL A 15 6.76 -43.47 26.57
N LEU A 16 7.57 -44.25 25.84
CA LEU A 16 7.99 -43.89 24.48
C LEU A 16 6.83 -43.92 23.48
N THR A 17 5.91 -44.88 23.59
CA THR A 17 4.74 -44.94 22.70
C THR A 17 3.75 -43.81 22.96
N ILE A 18 3.51 -43.45 24.23
CA ILE A 18 2.66 -42.30 24.57
C ILE A 18 3.29 -40.98 24.08
N GLY A 19 4.60 -40.82 24.22
CA GLY A 19 5.32 -39.64 23.71
C GLY A 19 5.26 -39.53 22.19
N LEU A 20 5.40 -40.65 21.47
CA LEU A 20 5.34 -40.67 20.01
C LEU A 20 3.94 -40.31 19.49
N VAL A 21 2.88 -40.84 20.12
CA VAL A 21 1.50 -40.54 19.75
C VAL A 21 1.17 -39.07 20.06
N ALA A 22 1.59 -38.53 21.20
CA ALA A 22 1.37 -37.11 21.51
C ALA A 22 2.03 -36.18 20.49
N TYR A 23 3.19 -36.57 19.92
CA TYR A 23 3.90 -35.78 18.92
C TYR A 23 3.18 -35.73 17.56
N THR A 24 2.50 -36.81 17.13
CA THR A 24 1.79 -36.82 15.84
C THR A 24 0.50 -36.00 15.82
N PHE A 25 -0.02 -35.63 17.00
CA PHE A 25 -1.21 -34.78 17.13
C PHE A 25 -0.90 -33.27 17.25
N ILE A 26 0.37 -32.86 17.14
CA ILE A 26 0.73 -31.43 17.13
C ILE A 26 0.57 -30.91 15.70
N PRO A 27 -0.47 -30.11 15.38
CA PRO A 27 -0.57 -29.50 14.07
C PRO A 27 0.65 -28.59 13.84
N PRO A 28 1.24 -28.58 12.63
CA PRO A 28 2.31 -27.65 12.33
C PRO A 28 1.76 -26.24 12.57
N LYS A 29 2.41 -25.48 13.46
CA LYS A 29 2.17 -24.04 13.53
C LYS A 29 2.37 -23.52 12.12
N LYS A 30 1.27 -23.13 11.46
CA LYS A 30 1.34 -22.44 10.18
C LYS A 30 2.36 -21.33 10.40
N SER A 31 3.50 -21.41 9.71
CA SER A 31 4.39 -20.25 9.60
C SER A 31 3.50 -19.13 9.12
N ALA A 32 3.21 -18.20 10.03
CA ALA A 32 2.67 -16.92 9.65
C ALA A 32 3.68 -16.41 8.62
N LYS A 33 3.24 -16.36 7.36
CA LYS A 33 3.87 -15.57 6.31
C LYS A 33 4.31 -14.27 6.98
N PRO A 34 5.55 -13.78 6.79
CA PRO A 34 5.95 -12.52 7.37
C PRO A 34 4.92 -11.49 6.94
N THR A 35 4.01 -11.15 7.87
CA THR A 35 3.29 -9.90 7.83
C THR A 35 4.42 -8.90 7.86
N VAL A 36 4.62 -8.25 6.73
CA VAL A 36 5.29 -6.96 6.68
C VAL A 36 4.53 -6.14 7.72
N THR A 37 5.07 -6.08 8.93
CA THR A 37 4.78 -5.00 9.84
C THR A 37 5.23 -3.78 9.08
N GLU A 38 4.26 -3.12 8.46
CA GLU A 38 4.38 -1.73 8.08
C GLU A 38 4.88 -1.03 9.34
N GLU A 39 6.15 -0.67 9.31
CA GLU A 39 6.77 0.15 10.32
C GLU A 39 6.09 1.50 10.19
N THR A 40 4.98 1.68 10.92
CA THR A 40 4.38 2.99 11.16
C THR A 40 5.42 3.77 11.94
N VAL A 41 6.31 4.43 11.20
CA VAL A 41 7.07 5.57 11.71
C VAL A 41 6.01 6.59 12.11
N PRO A 42 5.85 6.92 13.39
CA PRO A 42 4.93 7.96 13.80
C PRO A 42 5.57 9.29 13.43
N GLN A 43 5.40 9.70 12.17
CA GLN A 43 5.45 11.10 11.81
C GLN A 43 4.07 11.67 12.10
N ASP A 44 4.05 12.83 12.74
CA ASP A 44 2.88 13.64 13.06
C ASP A 44 2.18 14.11 11.77
N ILE A 45 1.57 13.17 11.05
CA ILE A 45 0.82 13.40 9.82
C ILE A 45 -0.63 13.62 10.26
N GLU A 46 -1.02 14.90 10.31
CA GLU A 46 -2.42 15.24 10.53
C GLU A 46 -3.29 14.58 9.43
N THR A 47 -4.31 13.84 9.84
CA THR A 47 -5.28 13.26 8.91
C THR A 47 -5.98 14.38 8.15
N LEU A 48 -6.11 14.24 6.83
CA LEU A 48 -6.77 15.25 6.00
C LEU A 48 -8.20 15.54 6.47
N SER A 49 -8.59 16.81 6.31
CA SER A 49 -9.92 17.28 6.69
C SER A 49 -11.01 16.51 5.94
N PRO A 50 -12.12 16.11 6.58
CA PRO A 50 -13.16 15.29 5.96
C PRO A 50 -13.91 16.01 4.82
N SER A 51 -13.73 17.32 4.65
CA SER A 51 -14.27 18.08 3.54
C SER A 51 -13.53 17.85 2.22
N VAL A 52 -12.31 17.32 2.27
CA VAL A 52 -11.46 17.15 1.08
C VAL A 52 -11.92 15.93 0.28
N GLN A 53 -12.33 16.18 -0.96
CA GLN A 53 -12.76 15.13 -1.88
C GLN A 53 -11.67 14.93 -2.94
N VAL A 54 -11.15 13.71 -3.01
CA VAL A 54 -10.12 13.32 -3.97
C VAL A 54 -10.73 12.32 -4.95
N THR A 55 -10.55 12.60 -6.24
CA THR A 55 -11.00 11.73 -7.33
C THR A 55 -9.90 11.55 -8.37
N VAL A 56 -9.80 10.35 -8.91
CA VAL A 56 -8.97 10.03 -10.06
C VAL A 56 -9.85 9.37 -11.12
N SER A 57 -9.69 9.77 -12.37
CA SER A 57 -10.45 9.20 -13.50
C SER A 57 -9.63 9.21 -14.78
N LYS A 58 -9.96 8.34 -15.74
CA LYS A 58 -9.37 8.40 -17.08
C LYS A 58 -9.74 9.72 -17.77
N SER A 59 -8.77 10.33 -18.43
CA SER A 59 -9.00 11.49 -19.27
C SER A 59 -9.89 11.11 -20.46
N LYS A 60 -10.84 11.99 -20.78
CA LYS A 60 -11.71 11.84 -21.96
C LYS A 60 -11.10 12.43 -23.23
N VAL A 61 -9.98 13.14 -23.10
CA VAL A 61 -9.40 13.96 -24.18
C VAL A 61 -7.99 13.49 -24.54
N LYS A 62 -7.20 13.05 -23.55
CA LYS A 62 -5.83 12.58 -23.74
C LYS A 62 -5.76 11.07 -23.52
N ASP A 63 -5.22 10.35 -24.50
CA ASP A 63 -5.03 8.91 -24.37
C ASP A 63 -4.07 8.57 -23.24
N ASN A 64 -4.36 7.44 -22.57
CA ASN A 64 -3.54 6.87 -21.51
C ASN A 64 -3.12 7.85 -20.41
N THR A 65 -4.00 8.79 -20.11
CA THR A 65 -3.78 9.86 -19.14
C THR A 65 -4.88 9.81 -18.09
N VAL A 66 -4.55 10.06 -16.84
CA VAL A 66 -5.53 10.21 -15.75
C VAL A 66 -5.62 11.65 -15.28
N VAL A 67 -6.81 12.01 -14.80
CA VAL A 67 -7.13 13.31 -14.22
C VAL A 67 -7.28 13.13 -12.71
N LEU A 68 -6.41 13.79 -11.96
CA LEU A 68 -6.49 13.94 -10.51
C LEU A 68 -7.23 15.24 -10.19
N SER A 69 -8.29 15.15 -9.41
CA SER A 69 -9.03 16.31 -8.91
C SER A 69 -9.16 16.24 -7.38
N VAL A 70 -8.84 17.35 -6.74
CA VAL A 70 -8.94 17.55 -5.30
C VAL A 70 -9.79 18.79 -5.06
N LEU A 71 -10.87 18.64 -4.29
CA LEU A 71 -11.84 19.70 -3.98
C LEU A 71 -11.98 19.86 -2.46
N GLY A 72 -12.47 21.02 -2.02
CA GLY A 72 -12.78 21.26 -0.59
C GLY A 72 -11.54 21.47 0.28
N LEU A 73 -10.47 22.02 -0.30
CA LEU A 73 -9.23 22.36 0.39
C LEU A 73 -9.41 23.54 1.36
N ALA A 74 -10.48 24.32 1.20
CA ALA A 74 -10.86 25.44 2.06
C ALA A 74 -9.71 26.43 2.31
N SER A 75 -8.85 26.61 1.31
CA SER A 75 -7.67 27.49 1.38
C SER A 75 -6.67 27.15 2.48
N LYS A 76 -6.67 25.92 3.01
CA LYS A 76 -5.80 25.52 4.13
C LYS A 76 -4.37 25.16 3.72
N TYR A 77 -4.15 24.89 2.43
CA TYR A 77 -2.92 24.27 1.92
C TYR A 77 -2.21 25.15 0.90
N THR A 78 -0.88 25.17 0.97
CA THR A 78 0.01 25.94 0.09
C THR A 78 0.55 25.08 -1.04
N SER A 79 0.85 23.81 -0.77
CA SER A 79 1.34 22.91 -1.78
C SER A 79 0.77 21.51 -1.65
N VAL A 80 0.73 20.81 -2.78
CA VAL A 80 0.40 19.38 -2.87
C VAL A 80 1.44 18.66 -3.70
N ALA A 81 1.93 17.53 -3.23
CA ALA A 81 2.68 16.55 -4.00
C ALA A 81 1.84 15.30 -4.15
N TYR A 82 2.04 14.57 -5.25
CA TYR A 82 1.39 13.30 -5.49
C TYR A 82 2.40 12.25 -5.89
N GLU A 83 2.12 11.03 -5.48
CA GLU A 83 2.71 9.79 -5.96
C GLU A 83 1.57 8.88 -6.40
N LEU A 84 1.62 8.46 -7.65
CA LEU A 84 0.65 7.56 -8.25
C LEU A 84 1.38 6.30 -8.67
N SER A 85 0.92 5.14 -8.21
CA SER A 85 1.45 3.84 -8.61
C SER A 85 0.35 2.97 -9.21
N TYR A 86 0.73 2.07 -10.11
CA TYR A 86 -0.21 1.21 -10.82
C TYR A 86 0.47 -0.04 -11.37
N GLU A 87 -0.29 -1.11 -11.53
CA GLU A 87 0.19 -2.31 -12.19
C GLU A 87 -0.08 -2.25 -13.69
N THR A 88 0.93 -2.61 -14.47
CA THR A 88 0.80 -2.85 -15.91
C THR A 88 1.60 -4.09 -16.28
N GLN A 89 0.96 -5.02 -16.98
CA GLN A 89 1.61 -6.24 -17.48
C GLN A 89 2.40 -7.01 -16.39
N GLY A 90 1.90 -7.02 -15.15
CA GLY A 90 2.54 -7.69 -14.00
C GLY A 90 3.72 -6.93 -13.38
N ILE A 91 3.95 -5.66 -13.75
CA ILE A 91 5.00 -4.81 -13.19
C ILE A 91 4.37 -3.55 -12.59
N ILE A 92 4.80 -3.17 -11.39
CA ILE A 92 4.40 -1.90 -10.77
C ILE A 92 5.19 -0.76 -11.41
N GLN A 93 4.47 0.26 -11.86
CA GLN A 93 4.97 1.50 -12.44
C GLN A 93 4.36 2.69 -11.69
N GLY A 94 4.84 3.89 -11.93
CA GLY A 94 4.29 5.07 -11.26
C GLY A 94 4.71 6.41 -11.84
N ALA A 95 4.11 7.46 -11.31
CA ALA A 95 4.38 8.85 -11.62
C ALA A 95 4.33 9.68 -10.32
N THR A 96 5.38 10.47 -10.10
CA THR A 96 5.51 11.33 -8.91
C THR A 96 5.69 12.77 -9.35
N SER A 97 5.18 13.70 -8.56
CA SER A 97 5.43 15.14 -8.72
C SER A 97 6.38 15.68 -7.66
N LYS A 98 7.04 16.78 -8.01
CA LYS A 98 7.57 17.72 -7.00
C LYS A 98 6.39 18.45 -6.34
N PRO A 99 6.56 19.04 -5.15
CA PRO A 99 5.52 19.86 -4.54
C PRO A 99 5.03 20.94 -5.51
N LEU A 100 3.72 20.93 -5.76
CA LEU A 100 3.03 21.85 -6.66
C LEU A 100 2.38 22.93 -5.81
N ASP A 101 2.71 24.18 -6.09
CA ASP A 101 2.08 25.32 -5.44
C ASP A 101 0.60 25.43 -5.86
N ILE A 102 -0.28 25.44 -4.86
CA ILE A 102 -1.71 25.62 -5.00
C ILE A 102 -2.18 26.95 -4.41
N GLY A 103 -1.30 27.72 -3.76
CA GLY A 103 -1.53 29.09 -3.34
C GLY A 103 -2.79 29.32 -2.50
N GLY A 104 -3.19 28.34 -1.68
CA GLY A 104 -4.42 28.44 -0.90
C GLY A 104 -5.70 28.38 -1.73
N LYS A 105 -5.69 27.78 -2.92
CA LYS A 105 -6.92 27.53 -3.70
C LYS A 105 -7.79 26.47 -3.02
N ASP A 106 -9.10 26.55 -3.23
CA ASP A 106 -10.06 25.55 -2.73
C ASP A 106 -10.01 24.23 -3.52
N SER A 107 -9.52 24.28 -4.76
CA SER A 107 -9.45 23.14 -5.67
C SER A 107 -8.11 23.04 -6.38
N PHE A 108 -7.74 21.81 -6.71
CA PHE A 108 -6.55 21.48 -7.49
C PHE A 108 -6.89 20.39 -8.52
N VAL A 109 -6.46 20.59 -9.77
CA VAL A 109 -6.67 19.63 -10.86
C VAL A 109 -5.35 19.42 -11.61
N ARG A 110 -5.02 18.15 -11.88
CA ARG A 110 -3.95 17.74 -12.79
C ARG A 110 -4.49 16.77 -13.82
N ASP A 111 -4.37 17.14 -15.08
CA ASP A 111 -5.00 16.49 -16.24
C ASP A 111 -3.98 15.92 -17.23
N ASP A 112 -2.72 15.77 -16.79
CA ASP A 112 -1.57 15.41 -17.61
C ASP A 112 -0.75 14.25 -17.02
N ILE A 113 -1.30 13.51 -16.06
CA ILE A 113 -0.63 12.34 -15.48
C ILE A 113 -0.69 11.18 -16.49
N TYR A 114 0.38 11.03 -17.26
CA TYR A 114 0.50 10.02 -18.30
C TYR A 114 0.90 8.65 -17.72
N LEU A 115 0.13 7.61 -18.05
CA LEU A 115 0.40 6.22 -17.67
C LEU A 115 1.37 5.58 -18.66
N GLY A 116 2.64 5.95 -18.61
CA GLY A 116 3.63 5.39 -19.51
C GLY A 116 5.04 5.89 -19.26
N THR A 117 5.94 5.54 -20.16
CA THR A 117 7.33 5.98 -20.11
C THR A 117 7.63 6.91 -21.27
N CYS A 118 8.29 8.03 -21.01
CA CYS A 118 8.71 8.97 -22.04
C CYS A 118 10.24 9.03 -22.09
N SER A 119 10.81 8.83 -23.28
CA SER A 119 12.25 8.93 -23.53
C SER A 119 12.49 9.72 -24.80
N ARG A 120 13.34 10.76 -24.71
CA ARG A 120 13.75 11.61 -25.86
C ARG A 120 12.57 12.03 -26.75
N ASN A 121 11.53 12.60 -26.13
CA ASN A 121 10.30 13.09 -26.76
C ASN A 121 9.35 12.02 -27.34
N VAL A 122 9.61 10.74 -27.10
CA VAL A 122 8.71 9.64 -27.48
C VAL A 122 8.12 9.02 -26.22
N CYS A 123 6.81 9.04 -26.10
CA CYS A 123 6.09 8.38 -25.02
C CYS A 123 5.54 7.03 -25.47
N ARG A 124 5.69 6.03 -24.61
CA ARG A 124 5.15 4.68 -24.79
C ARG A 124 4.06 4.44 -23.74
N PRO A 125 2.81 4.21 -24.18
CA PRO A 125 1.71 3.98 -23.26
C PRO A 125 1.83 2.60 -22.61
N HIS A 126 1.58 2.52 -21.31
CA HIS A 126 1.36 1.27 -20.61
C HIS A 126 -0.10 0.83 -20.78
N SER A 127 -0.32 -0.42 -21.17
CA SER A 127 -1.66 -0.98 -21.39
C SER A 127 -2.13 -1.82 -20.21
N GLY A 128 -3.45 -2.07 -20.14
CA GLY A 128 -4.04 -2.99 -19.15
C GLY A 128 -4.11 -2.45 -17.73
N VAL A 129 -3.94 -1.14 -17.53
CA VAL A 129 -4.07 -0.50 -16.21
C VAL A 129 -5.55 -0.46 -15.81
N LYS A 130 -5.88 -1.10 -14.68
CA LYS A 130 -7.26 -1.21 -14.16
C LYS A 130 -7.52 -0.30 -12.97
N SER A 131 -6.52 -0.13 -12.12
CA SER A 131 -6.60 0.68 -10.92
C SER A 131 -5.28 1.41 -10.68
N VAL A 132 -5.34 2.44 -9.86
CA VAL A 132 -4.18 3.23 -9.43
C VAL A 132 -4.24 3.43 -7.93
N SER A 133 -3.09 3.38 -7.27
CA SER A 133 -2.91 3.76 -5.88
C SER A 133 -2.36 5.18 -5.85
N LEU A 134 -3.06 6.08 -5.15
CA LEU A 134 -2.68 7.48 -5.05
C LEU A 134 -2.28 7.82 -3.62
N VAL A 135 -1.13 8.45 -3.47
CA VAL A 135 -0.70 9.12 -2.24
C VAL A 135 -0.57 10.61 -2.52
N LEU A 136 -1.18 11.43 -1.68
CA LEU A 136 -1.05 12.88 -1.70
C LEU A 136 -0.39 13.36 -0.41
N GLU A 137 0.61 14.22 -0.53
CA GLU A 137 1.19 14.97 0.58
C GLU A 137 0.81 16.44 0.42
N PHE A 138 0.20 17.01 1.44
CA PHE A 138 -0.17 18.42 1.50
C PHE A 138 0.70 19.15 2.51
N ILE A 139 1.03 20.40 2.21
CA ILE A 139 1.64 21.33 3.17
C ILE A 139 0.62 22.42 3.46
N SER A 140 0.31 22.63 4.74
CA SER A 140 -0.61 23.68 5.18
C SER A 140 0.02 25.07 5.08
N LEU A 141 -0.80 26.12 5.20
CA LEU A 141 -0.31 27.50 5.39
C LEU A 141 0.60 27.65 6.62
N SER A 142 0.42 26.81 7.65
CA SER A 142 1.26 26.77 8.85
C SER A 142 2.52 25.91 8.69
N GLY A 143 2.75 25.32 7.51
CA GLY A 143 3.91 24.46 7.23
C GLY A 143 3.78 23.02 7.73
N LYS A 144 2.61 22.64 8.26
CA LYS A 144 2.34 21.26 8.70
C LYS A 144 2.08 20.35 7.51
N LYS A 145 2.46 19.07 7.64
CA LYS A 145 2.24 18.06 6.61
C LYS A 145 1.01 17.22 6.91
N SER A 146 0.24 16.90 5.88
CA SER A 146 -0.90 15.97 5.92
C SER A 146 -0.82 15.02 4.74
N GLN A 147 -1.28 13.78 4.91
CA GLN A 147 -1.24 12.77 3.86
C GLN A 147 -2.60 12.12 3.63
N PHE A 148 -2.91 11.84 2.37
CA PHE A 148 -4.05 11.03 1.94
C PHE A 148 -3.56 9.89 1.09
N SER A 149 -4.08 8.69 1.31
CA SER A 149 -3.82 7.52 0.49
C SER A 149 -5.12 6.81 0.15
N LYS A 150 -5.32 6.48 -1.12
CA LYS A 150 -6.50 5.72 -1.59
C LYS A 150 -6.27 5.08 -2.95
N ASP A 151 -6.87 3.91 -3.14
CA ASP A 151 -6.95 3.23 -4.42
C ASP A 151 -8.19 3.69 -5.23
N PHE A 152 -8.00 3.82 -6.53
CA PHE A 152 -9.04 4.23 -7.48
C PHE A 152 -9.10 3.24 -8.65
N ASP A 153 -10.29 2.77 -8.97
CA ASP A 153 -10.56 2.06 -10.22
C ASP A 153 -10.67 3.06 -11.38
N LEU A 154 -10.10 2.70 -12.54
CA LEU A 154 -10.02 3.56 -13.73
C LEU A 154 -11.00 3.19 -14.84
#